data_AF-A0A655D814-F1
#
_entry.id   AF-A0A655D814-F1
#
_cell.length_a   1.000
_cell.length_b   1.000
_cell.length_c   1.000
_cell.angle_alpha   90.00
_cell.angle_beta   90.00
_cell.angle_gamma   90.00
#
_symmetry.space_group_name_H-M   'P 1'
#
loop_
_entity.id
_entity.type
_entity.pdbx_description
1 polymer ?
#
loop_
_entity_poly.entity_id
_entity_poly.type
_entity_poly.pdbx_seq_one_letter_code
_entity_poly.pdbx_strand_id
1 'polypeptide(L)'
;MEQVPARLNKFYHTGFKYESSRQFCSKFVFDIYKEALCIPVGDIETFEELLHSNPDAKLTFWKFWFLGSIPWDRKTVTPASLWHHPNLDVIYQSHSQGHLPGEAA
;
A
#
# COMPACT_ATOMS: atom_id res chain seq x y z
N MET A 1 -21.70 11.00 2.44
CA MET A 1 -21.44 10.80 3.88
C MET A 1 -19.96 10.96 4.13
N GLU A 2 -19.58 11.48 5.28
CA GLU A 2 -18.17 11.64 5.66
C GLU A 2 -17.53 10.27 5.96
N GLN A 3 -16.40 9.95 5.31
CA GLN A 3 -15.79 8.61 5.40
C GLN A 3 -14.70 8.48 6.49
N VAL A 4 -14.22 9.60 7.04
CA VAL A 4 -13.10 9.60 8.00
C VAL A 4 -13.52 9.12 9.40
N PRO A 5 -14.60 9.65 10.04
CA PRO A 5 -14.88 9.38 11.45
C PRO A 5 -15.00 7.89 11.80
N ALA A 6 -15.64 7.09 10.94
CA ALA A 6 -15.83 5.65 11.15
C ALA A 6 -14.53 4.82 11.05
N ARG A 7 -13.42 5.45 10.63
CA ARG A 7 -12.11 4.81 10.42
C ARG A 7 -11.05 5.24 11.44
N LEU A 8 -11.36 6.25 12.26
CA LEU A 8 -10.49 6.71 13.34
C LEU A 8 -10.50 5.71 14.52
N ASN A 9 -9.43 5.78 15.35
CA ASN A 9 -9.26 4.96 16.56
C ASN A 9 -9.30 3.44 16.34
N LYS A 10 -9.06 2.98 15.10
CA LYS A 10 -8.91 1.55 14.80
C LYS A 10 -7.49 1.08 15.10
N PHE A 11 -7.36 -0.13 15.63
CA PHE A 11 -6.05 -0.75 15.84
C PHE A 11 -5.28 -0.90 14.54
N TYR A 12 -3.96 -0.70 14.63
CA TYR A 12 -3.07 -0.87 13.50
C TYR A 12 -2.89 -2.35 13.13
N HIS A 13 -2.87 -2.65 11.83
CA HIS A 13 -2.65 -3.99 11.31
C HIS A 13 -1.21 -4.16 10.80
N THR A 14 -0.34 -4.64 11.68
CA THR A 14 1.09 -4.89 11.38
C THR A 14 1.32 -5.98 10.33
N GLY A 15 0.37 -6.89 10.13
CA GLY A 15 0.45 -7.91 9.07
C GLY A 15 -0.11 -7.47 7.71
N PHE A 16 -0.47 -6.18 7.54
CA PHE A 16 -0.98 -5.56 6.32
C PHE A 16 -2.07 -6.37 5.56
N LYS A 17 -3.02 -6.97 6.27
CA LYS A 17 -4.12 -7.73 5.65
C LYS A 17 -5.26 -6.77 5.28
N TYR A 18 -5.53 -6.64 3.99
CA TYR A 18 -6.56 -5.73 3.49
C TYR A 18 -7.95 -6.04 4.09
N GLU A 19 -8.37 -7.30 4.10
CA GLU A 19 -9.70 -7.73 4.58
C GLU A 19 -9.86 -7.68 6.11
N SER A 20 -8.83 -7.31 6.87
CA SER A 20 -8.94 -7.19 8.32
C SER A 20 -9.88 -6.05 8.73
N SER A 21 -10.51 -6.13 9.90
CA SER A 21 -11.24 -5.00 10.48
C SER A 21 -10.32 -3.88 10.99
N ARG A 22 -9.03 -4.19 11.19
CA ARG A 22 -7.96 -3.26 11.57
C ARG A 22 -7.50 -2.41 10.38
N GLN A 23 -6.75 -1.34 10.66
CA GLN A 23 -6.33 -0.36 9.66
C GLN A 23 -4.81 -0.28 9.52
N PHE A 24 -4.34 0.17 8.35
CA PHE A 24 -2.96 0.57 8.12
C PHE A 24 -2.93 1.74 7.13
N CYS A 25 -1.78 2.41 7.02
CA CYS A 25 -1.67 3.72 6.36
C CYS A 25 -2.29 3.76 4.95
N SER A 26 -1.84 2.90 4.04
CA SER A 26 -2.31 2.87 2.65
C SER A 26 -3.76 2.41 2.52
N LYS A 27 -4.18 1.42 3.32
CA LYS A 27 -5.58 0.97 3.35
C LYS A 27 -6.55 2.09 3.72
N PHE A 28 -6.19 2.89 4.73
CA PHE A 28 -7.03 3.99 5.18
C PHE A 28 -7.31 4.98 4.04
N VAL A 29 -6.28 5.36 3.29
CA VAL A 29 -6.41 6.28 2.15
C VAL A 29 -7.21 5.63 1.02
N PHE A 30 -6.85 4.40 0.64
CA PHE A 30 -7.55 3.64 -0.41
C PHE A 30 -9.06 3.52 -0.15
N ASP A 31 -9.45 3.08 1.05
CA ASP A 31 -10.86 2.88 1.41
C ASP A 31 -11.65 4.20 1.37
N ILE A 32 -11.05 5.33 1.78
CA ILE A 32 -11.70 6.64 1.74
C ILE A 32 -11.97 7.08 0.30
N TYR A 33 -10.96 7.02 -0.58
CA TYR A 33 -11.13 7.40 -1.98
C TYR A 33 -12.13 6.49 -2.69
N LYS A 34 -12.05 5.19 -2.44
CA LYS A 34 -12.96 4.20 -3.02
C LYS A 34 -14.41 4.42 -2.58
N GLU A 35 -14.65 4.69 -1.30
CA GLU A 35 -16.02 4.81 -0.77
C GLU A 35 -16.62 6.22 -0.89
N ALA A 36 -15.80 7.28 -0.82
CA ALA A 36 -16.29 8.65 -0.94
C ALA A 36 -16.48 9.06 -2.41
N LEU A 37 -15.56 8.64 -3.28
CA LEU A 37 -15.46 9.15 -4.65
C LEU A 37 -15.64 8.07 -5.72
N CYS A 38 -15.74 6.79 -5.33
CA CYS A 38 -15.74 5.66 -6.26
C CYS A 38 -14.47 5.59 -7.12
N ILE A 39 -13.35 6.15 -6.62
CA ILE A 39 -12.04 6.13 -7.29
C ILE A 39 -11.13 5.17 -6.53
N PRO A 40 -10.77 4.00 -7.08
CA PRO A 40 -9.81 3.10 -6.46
C PRO A 40 -8.40 3.63 -6.69
N VAL A 41 -7.97 4.61 -5.88
CA VAL A 41 -6.60 5.14 -5.96
C VAL A 41 -5.64 4.09 -5.40
N GLY A 42 -4.99 3.33 -6.28
CA GLY A 42 -4.02 2.27 -5.99
C GLY A 42 -4.58 0.87 -6.19
N ASP A 43 -3.71 -0.13 -6.03
CA ASP A 43 -4.00 -1.52 -6.39
C ASP A 43 -4.05 -2.44 -5.16
N ILE A 44 -5.01 -3.36 -5.18
CA ILE A 44 -5.06 -4.45 -4.21
C ILE A 44 -4.31 -5.63 -4.81
N GLU A 45 -3.19 -5.99 -4.20
CA GLU A 45 -2.28 -7.02 -4.68
C GLU A 45 -1.94 -8.00 -3.55
N THR A 46 -1.60 -9.22 -3.92
CA THR A 46 -1.09 -10.24 -3.02
C THR A 46 0.39 -10.02 -2.71
N PHE A 47 0.88 -10.59 -1.61
CA PHE A 47 2.33 -10.55 -1.32
C PHE A 47 3.15 -11.31 -2.38
N GLU A 48 2.57 -12.29 -3.06
CA GLU A 48 3.19 -12.96 -4.20
C GLU A 48 3.35 -12.01 -5.40
N GLU A 49 2.28 -11.31 -5.80
CA GLU A 49 2.33 -10.32 -6.88
C GLU A 49 3.34 -9.20 -6.59
N LEU A 50 3.39 -8.73 -5.33
CA LEU A 50 4.39 -7.74 -4.90
C LEU A 50 5.84 -8.24 -4.99
N LEU A 51 6.08 -9.52 -4.73
CA LEU A 51 7.41 -10.10 -4.90
C LEU A 51 7.74 -10.28 -6.39
N HIS A 52 6.76 -10.63 -7.21
CA HIS A 52 6.94 -10.72 -8.66
C HIS A 52 7.26 -9.37 -9.31
N SER A 53 6.62 -8.28 -8.85
CA SER A 53 6.89 -6.93 -9.34
C SER A 53 8.20 -6.33 -8.81
N ASN A 54 8.72 -6.85 -7.69
CA ASN A 54 10.01 -6.46 -7.12
C ASN A 54 10.79 -7.69 -6.61
N PRO A 55 11.40 -8.49 -7.51
CA PRO A 55 12.06 -9.75 -7.17
C PRO A 55 13.27 -9.58 -6.25
N ASP A 56 13.89 -8.40 -6.25
CA ASP A 56 15.05 -8.06 -5.43
C ASP A 56 14.68 -7.62 -4.00
N ALA A 57 13.40 -7.70 -3.64
CA ALA A 57 12.93 -7.39 -2.30
C ALA A 57 13.64 -8.25 -1.24
N LYS A 58 14.21 -7.60 -0.21
CA LYS A 58 14.92 -8.28 0.88
C LYS A 58 13.93 -9.03 1.79
N LEU A 59 13.72 -10.32 1.51
CA LEU A 59 12.76 -11.16 2.23
C LEU A 59 13.17 -11.50 3.67
N THR A 60 14.43 -11.31 4.07
CA THR A 60 14.91 -11.66 5.42
C THR A 60 14.12 -10.97 6.53
N PHE A 61 13.83 -9.68 6.37
CA PHE A 61 13.00 -8.93 7.31
C PHE A 61 11.58 -9.50 7.38
N TRP A 62 10.96 -9.75 6.23
CA TRP A 62 9.59 -10.25 6.13
C TRP A 62 9.43 -11.67 6.68
N LYS A 63 10.43 -12.53 6.47
CA LYS A 63 10.48 -13.85 7.10
C LYS A 63 10.49 -13.74 8.62
N PHE A 64 11.31 -12.87 9.20
CA PHE A 64 11.31 -12.66 10.66
C PHE A 64 9.97 -12.09 11.15
N TRP A 65 9.43 -11.10 10.44
CA TRP A 65 8.17 -10.45 10.75
C TRP A 65 6.98 -11.41 10.78
N PHE A 66 6.92 -12.37 9.86
CA PHE A 66 5.87 -13.38 9.77
C PHE A 66 6.26 -14.73 10.41
N LEU A 67 7.22 -14.73 11.34
CA LEU A 67 7.65 -15.93 12.07
C LEU A 67 8.03 -17.11 11.14
N GLY A 68 8.64 -16.80 10.00
CA GLY A 68 9.17 -17.73 9.00
C GLY A 68 8.24 -18.03 7.83
N SER A 69 6.93 -17.80 7.94
CA SER A 69 5.95 -18.12 6.89
C SER A 69 5.24 -16.88 6.38
N ILE A 70 5.70 -16.38 5.22
CA ILE A 70 5.07 -15.22 4.57
C ILE A 70 3.74 -15.68 3.95
N PRO A 71 2.62 -15.02 4.27
CA PRO A 71 1.30 -15.39 3.76
C PRO A 71 1.14 -14.84 2.33
N TRP A 72 1.63 -15.56 1.34
CA TRP A 72 1.75 -15.12 -0.05
C TRP A 72 0.41 -14.73 -0.71
N ASP A 73 -0.67 -15.41 -0.35
CA ASP A 73 -2.05 -15.17 -0.81
C ASP A 73 -2.72 -13.94 -0.19
N ARG A 74 -2.09 -13.33 0.82
CA ARG A 74 -2.64 -12.19 1.53
C ARG A 74 -2.66 -10.96 0.64
N LYS A 75 -3.84 -10.37 0.49
CA LYS A 75 -4.04 -9.09 -0.17
C LYS A 75 -3.66 -7.92 0.72
N THR A 76 -3.08 -6.91 0.10
CA THR A 76 -2.68 -5.63 0.68
C THR A 76 -2.86 -4.51 -0.34
N VAL A 77 -2.69 -3.27 0.10
CA VAL A 77 -2.53 -2.09 -0.76
C VAL A 77 -1.29 -1.35 -0.30
N THR A 78 -0.43 -0.91 -1.21
CA THR A 78 0.88 -0.33 -0.84
C THR A 78 0.90 1.18 -0.99
N PRO A 79 1.67 1.94 -0.17
CA PRO A 79 1.88 3.37 -0.40
C PRO A 79 2.43 3.67 -1.81
N ALA A 80 3.26 2.79 -2.36
CA ALA A 80 3.79 2.90 -3.71
C ALA A 80 2.68 2.83 -4.76
N SER A 81 1.71 1.91 -4.63
CA SER A 81 0.57 1.82 -5.56
C SER A 81 -0.30 3.08 -5.52
N LEU A 82 -0.47 3.69 -4.33
CA LEU A 82 -1.18 4.98 -4.21
C LEU A 82 -0.41 6.09 -4.92
N TRP A 83 0.91 6.15 -4.70
CA TRP A 83 1.78 7.22 -5.19
C TRP A 83 1.89 7.27 -6.71
N HIS A 84 1.99 6.10 -7.37
CA HIS A 84 2.12 6.02 -8.82
C HIS A 84 0.77 5.99 -9.56
N HIS A 85 -0.34 6.26 -8.87
CA HIS A 85 -1.66 6.19 -9.47
C HIS A 85 -1.82 7.28 -10.56
N PRO A 86 -2.28 6.94 -11.78
CA PRO A 86 -2.22 7.84 -12.95
C PRO A 86 -3.12 9.08 -12.85
N ASN A 87 -4.09 9.08 -11.95
CA ASN A 87 -5.00 10.21 -11.75
C ASN A 87 -4.52 11.20 -10.65
N LEU A 88 -3.29 11.07 -10.18
CA LEU A 88 -2.71 11.97 -9.18
C LEU A 88 -1.54 12.75 -9.78
N ASP A 89 -1.54 14.06 -9.53
CA ASP A 89 -0.44 14.96 -9.88
C ASP A 89 0.32 15.41 -8.62
N VAL A 90 1.64 15.51 -8.72
CA VAL A 90 2.48 16.02 -7.63
C VAL A 90 2.35 17.55 -7.57
N ILE A 91 1.66 18.05 -6.54
CA ILE A 91 1.47 19.49 -6.31
C ILE A 91 2.55 20.12 -5.43
N TYR A 92 3.27 19.33 -4.63
CA TYR A 92 4.30 19.79 -3.72
C TYR A 92 5.29 18.66 -3.40
N GLN A 93 6.59 18.99 -3.38
CA GLN A 93 7.65 18.06 -3.03
C GLN A 93 8.80 18.80 -2.33
N SER A 94 9.12 18.40 -1.10
CA SER A 94 10.19 19.01 -0.30
C SER A 94 11.56 18.36 -0.51
N HIS A 95 11.62 17.14 -1.04
CA HIS A 95 12.85 16.39 -1.30
C HIS A 95 13.01 16.16 -2.79
N SER A 96 14.14 16.59 -3.38
CA SER A 96 14.48 16.26 -4.77
C SER A 96 14.48 14.74 -4.95
N GLN A 97 13.78 14.21 -5.97
CA GLN A 97 13.86 12.79 -6.30
C GLN A 97 15.32 12.44 -6.57
N GLY A 98 15.92 11.61 -5.71
CA GLY A 98 17.12 10.88 -6.12
C GLY A 98 16.72 10.00 -7.30
N HIS A 99 17.48 10.09 -8.40
CA HIS A 99 17.32 9.28 -9.60
C HIS A 99 16.99 7.82 -9.25
N LEU A 100 15.78 7.38 -9.59
CA LEU A 100 15.40 5.96 -9.54
C LEU A 100 16.08 5.26 -10.73
N PRO A 101 16.85 4.18 -10.53
CA PRO A 101 17.40 3.42 -11.65
C PRO A 101 16.26 2.73 -12.38
N GLY A 102 15.87 3.23 -13.56
CA GLY A 102 14.82 2.59 -14.36
C GLY A 102 14.23 3.40 -15.52
N GLU A 103 14.35 4.73 -15.55
CA GLU A 103 13.93 5.51 -16.73
C GLU A 103 15.09 5.65 -17.72
N ALA A 104 15.05 4.85 -18.79
CA ALA A 104 15.88 5.03 -19.97
C ALA A 104 15.41 6.25 -20.77
N ALA A 105 16.37 7.05 -21.22
CA ALA A 105 16.20 8.12 -22.21
C ALA A 105 15.88 7.56 -23.61
#